data_AF-A0AAP4A2S9-F1
#
_entry.id   AF-A0AAP4A2S9-F1
#
_cell.length_a   1.000
_cell.length_b   1.000
_cell.length_c   1.000
_cell.angle_alpha   90.00
_cell.angle_beta   90.00
_cell.angle_gamma   90.00
#
_symmetry.space_group_name_H-M   'P 1'
#
loop_
_entity.id
_entity.type
_entity.pdbx_description
1 polymer ?
#
loop_
_entity_poly.entity_id
_entity_poly.type
_entity_poly.pdbx_seq_one_letter_code
_entity_poly.pdbx_strand_id
1 'polypeptide(L)'
;MDKIVYRRSLAFWKAMGSLMFVLICLLLLLLIFIDEDISALQIFFFITSAIVGLPFFGSYLVVCLSRTLRKDTYLFIFDEHSISDGIRTVPWSAITKVEFEGASIRKWLRPRFPAFIFHLNDHSTWEVSTDYVLNDVELNQAGKQLRTLINQHGKPKKKRS
;
A
#
# COMPACT_ATOMS: atom_id res chain seq x y z
N MET A 1 13.77 13.57 -15.55
CA MET A 1 13.51 12.59 -14.48
C MET A 1 12.13 12.89 -13.93
N ASP A 2 11.18 12.02 -14.26
CA ASP A 2 9.77 12.19 -13.93
C ASP A 2 9.41 11.29 -12.75
N LYS A 3 8.31 11.61 -12.07
CA LYS A 3 7.92 10.96 -10.82
C LYS A 3 6.43 10.71 -10.77
N ILE A 4 6.03 9.54 -10.27
CA ILE A 4 4.66 9.28 -9.82
C ILE A 4 4.64 9.55 -8.31
N VAL A 5 3.81 10.49 -7.88
CA VAL A 5 3.79 11.01 -6.50
C VAL A 5 2.46 10.69 -5.84
N TYR A 6 2.48 10.31 -4.56
CA TYR A 6 1.27 10.15 -3.76
C TYR A 6 0.98 11.39 -2.90
N ARG A 7 -0.29 11.60 -2.55
CA ARG A 7 -0.70 12.72 -1.70
C ARG A 7 -0.41 12.42 -0.23
N ARG A 8 0.58 13.12 0.34
CA ARG A 8 0.92 13.01 1.79
C ARG A 8 -0.29 13.27 2.70
N SER A 9 -1.15 14.22 2.32
CA SER A 9 -2.39 14.51 3.04
C SER A 9 -3.30 13.29 3.14
N LEU A 10 -3.46 12.51 2.05
CA LEU A 10 -4.29 11.30 2.06
C LEU A 10 -3.71 10.23 2.99
N ALA A 11 -2.39 10.02 2.95
CA ALA A 11 -1.70 9.11 3.87
C ALA A 11 -1.86 9.55 5.34
N PHE A 12 -1.79 10.86 5.61
CA PHE A 12 -2.01 11.41 6.95
C PHE A 12 -3.45 11.18 7.44
N TRP A 13 -4.46 11.46 6.62
CA TRP A 13 -5.87 11.20 6.99
C TRP A 13 -6.14 9.73 7.27
N LYS A 14 -5.53 8.83 6.48
CA LYS A 14 -5.60 7.39 6.68
C LYS A 14 -4.89 6.94 7.97
N ALA A 15 -3.74 7.53 8.28
CA ALA A 15 -3.05 7.32 9.55
C ALA A 15 -3.89 7.83 10.74
N MET A 16 -4.49 9.01 10.63
CA MET A 16 -5.33 9.59 11.68
C MET A 16 -6.58 8.74 11.95
N GLY A 17 -7.26 8.28 10.88
CA GLY A 17 -8.41 7.40 10.99
C GLY A 17 -8.06 6.07 11.67
N SER A 18 -6.97 5.43 11.24
CA SER A 18 -6.52 4.17 11.88
C SER A 18 -6.05 4.36 13.32
N LEU A 19 -5.41 5.48 13.65
CA LEU A 19 -5.05 5.83 15.02
C LEU A 19 -6.28 5.93 15.92
N MET A 20 -7.33 6.60 15.44
CA MET A 20 -8.58 6.73 16.18
C MET A 20 -9.20 5.35 16.48
N PHE A 21 -9.22 4.44 15.51
CA PHE A 21 -9.71 3.07 15.71
C PHE A 21 -8.87 2.28 16.72
N VAL A 22 -7.54 2.40 16.66
CA VAL A 22 -6.65 1.76 17.65
C VAL A 22 -6.94 2.30 19.06
N LEU A 23 -7.11 3.60 19.21
CA LEU A 23 -7.45 4.22 20.50
C LEU A 23 -8.82 3.74 21.01
N ILE A 24 -9.82 3.60 20.14
CA ILE A 24 -11.12 3.04 20.50
C ILE A 24 -10.96 1.60 20.99
N CYS A 25 -10.19 0.75 20.29
CA CYS A 25 -9.92 -0.62 20.72
C CYS A 25 -9.23 -0.67 22.09
N LEU A 26 -8.26 0.23 22.35
CA LEU A 26 -7.59 0.31 23.65
C LEU A 26 -8.52 0.80 24.75
N LEU A 27 -9.40 1.76 24.45
CA LEU A 27 -10.39 2.27 25.40
C LEU A 27 -11.42 1.20 25.77
N LEU A 28 -11.88 0.40 24.79
CA LEU A 28 -12.74 -0.76 25.05
C LEU A 28 -12.09 -1.78 25.97
N LEU A 29 -10.78 -2.05 25.79
CA LEU A 29 -10.04 -2.92 26.70
C LEU A 29 -9.87 -2.30 28.08
N LEU A 30 -9.63 -0.99 28.16
CA LEU A 30 -9.51 -0.25 29.43
C LEU A 30 -10.80 -0.30 30.24
N LEU A 31 -11.97 -0.19 29.58
CA LEU A 31 -13.28 -0.26 30.23
C LEU A 31 -13.50 -1.57 30.98
N ILE A 32 -12.93 -2.68 30.50
CA ILE A 32 -12.98 -3.98 31.21
C ILE A 32 -12.36 -3.89 32.61
N PHE A 33 -11.37 -3.02 32.82
CA PHE A 33 -10.68 -2.88 34.10
C PHE A 33 -11.26 -1.79 34.99
N ILE A 34 -12.02 -0.84 34.43
CA ILE A 34 -12.57 0.31 35.17
C ILE A 34 -14.00 0.03 35.64
N ASP A 35 -14.77 -0.71 34.86
CA ASP A 35 -16.17 -1.01 35.15
C ASP A 35 -16.28 -2.34 35.90
N GLU A 36 -16.67 -2.27 37.18
CA GLU A 36 -16.84 -3.46 38.04
C GLU A 36 -18.13 -4.24 37.71
N ASP A 37 -19.10 -3.62 37.04
CA ASP A 37 -20.41 -4.21 36.72
C ASP A 37 -20.47 -4.83 35.30
N ILE A 38 -19.32 -4.99 34.67
CA ILE A 38 -19.23 -5.44 33.29
C ILE A 38 -19.60 -6.93 33.17
N SER A 39 -20.54 -7.25 32.28
CA SER A 39 -20.97 -8.64 32.08
C SER A 39 -19.93 -9.45 31.31
N ALA A 40 -19.83 -10.76 31.59
CA ALA A 40 -18.93 -11.66 30.87
C ALA A 40 -19.14 -11.65 29.34
N LEU A 41 -20.37 -11.41 28.89
CA LEU A 41 -20.71 -11.29 27.47
C LEU A 41 -20.13 -10.00 26.85
N GLN A 42 -20.16 -8.87 27.56
CA GLN A 42 -19.52 -7.62 27.13
C GLN A 42 -18.00 -7.75 27.05
N ILE A 43 -17.38 -8.40 28.05
CA ILE A 43 -15.93 -8.70 28.05
C ILE A 43 -15.57 -9.49 26.79
N PHE A 44 -16.34 -10.53 26.47
CA PHE A 44 -16.11 -11.34 25.27
C PHE A 44 -16.15 -10.48 23.99
N PHE A 45 -17.15 -9.61 23.83
CA PHE A 45 -17.24 -8.73 22.66
C PHE A 45 -16.10 -7.69 22.60
N PHE A 46 -15.66 -7.14 23.72
CA PHE A 46 -14.56 -6.18 23.76
C PHE A 46 -13.21 -6.84 23.43
N ILE A 47 -12.94 -8.00 24.01
CA ILE A 47 -11.71 -8.75 23.73
C ILE A 47 -11.68 -9.20 22.27
N THR A 48 -12.76 -9.79 21.75
CA THR A 48 -12.81 -10.25 20.35
C THR A 48 -12.67 -9.09 19.36
N SER A 49 -13.31 -7.95 19.64
CA SER A 49 -13.17 -6.74 18.82
C SER A 49 -11.74 -6.20 18.85
N ALA A 50 -11.06 -6.21 20.00
CA ALA A 50 -9.67 -5.77 20.11
C ALA A 50 -8.68 -6.73 19.44
N ILE A 51 -8.88 -8.04 19.56
CA ILE A 51 -8.05 -9.08 18.91
C ILE A 51 -8.14 -8.96 17.38
N VAL A 52 -9.30 -8.61 16.83
CA VAL A 52 -9.46 -8.41 15.37
C VAL A 52 -9.02 -7.01 14.95
N GLY A 53 -9.41 -6.00 15.72
CA GLY A 53 -9.20 -4.58 15.40
C GLY A 53 -7.75 -4.14 15.51
N LEU A 54 -7.05 -4.50 16.59
CA LEU A 54 -5.67 -4.02 16.82
C LEU A 54 -4.69 -4.51 15.74
N PRO A 55 -4.67 -5.80 15.33
CA PRO A 55 -3.79 -6.23 14.26
C PRO A 55 -4.14 -5.57 12.92
N PHE A 56 -5.42 -5.38 12.62
CA PHE A 56 -5.86 -4.80 11.34
C PHE A 56 -5.56 -3.30 11.27
N PHE A 57 -6.10 -2.51 12.21
CA PHE A 57 -5.94 -1.06 12.23
C PHE A 57 -4.53 -0.65 12.67
N GLY A 58 -3.89 -1.40 13.56
CA GLY A 58 -2.50 -1.15 13.97
C GLY A 58 -1.51 -1.36 12.82
N SER A 59 -1.66 -2.42 12.02
CA SER A 59 -0.82 -2.62 10.83
C SER A 59 -1.02 -1.49 9.81
N TYR A 60 -2.27 -1.08 9.60
CA TYR A 60 -2.61 0.03 8.71
C TYR A 60 -2.01 1.35 9.19
N LEU A 61 -2.08 1.62 10.50
CA LEU A 61 -1.47 2.79 11.13
C LEU A 61 0.04 2.84 10.90
N VAL A 62 0.76 1.75 11.19
CA VAL A 62 2.22 1.69 11.02
C VAL A 62 2.62 1.98 9.57
N VAL A 63 1.93 1.36 8.61
CA VAL A 63 2.22 1.53 7.18
C VAL A 63 1.92 2.95 6.71
N CYS A 64 0.72 3.49 6.99
CA CYS A 64 0.36 4.86 6.61
C CYS A 64 1.21 5.92 7.31
N LEU A 65 1.56 5.71 8.59
CA LEU A 65 2.41 6.64 9.35
C LEU A 65 3.83 6.64 8.79
N SER A 66 4.40 5.48 8.46
CA SER A 66 5.74 5.39 7.86
C SER A 66 5.82 6.18 6.54
N ARG A 67 4.77 6.09 5.70
CA ARG A 67 4.66 6.86 4.45
C ARG A 67 4.45 8.34 4.71
N THR A 68 3.66 8.70 5.72
CA THR A 68 3.44 10.10 6.11
C THR A 68 4.72 10.76 6.62
N LEU A 69 5.63 10.01 7.26
CA LEU A 69 6.88 10.52 7.80
C LEU A 69 8.03 10.54 6.78
N ARG A 70 7.91 9.84 5.64
CA ARG A 70 8.93 9.92 4.58
C ARG A 70 9.05 11.36 4.07
N LYS A 71 10.30 11.81 3.88
CA LYS A 71 10.62 13.11 3.27
C LYS A 71 10.13 13.17 1.83
N ASP A 72 10.22 12.04 1.14
CA ASP A 72 9.87 11.91 -0.26
C ASP A 72 8.51 11.25 -0.47
N THR A 73 7.71 11.85 -1.35
CA THR A 73 6.36 11.41 -1.70
C THR A 73 6.29 10.68 -3.04
N TYR A 74 7.42 10.33 -3.64
CA TYR A 74 7.42 9.54 -4.87
C TYR A 74 7.16 8.06 -4.57
N LEU A 75 6.31 7.46 -5.40
CA LEU A 75 6.09 6.03 -5.46
C LEU A 75 7.01 5.39 -6.51
N PHE A 76 7.21 6.10 -7.63
CA PHE A 76 8.16 5.75 -8.67
C PHE A 76 8.94 6.98 -9.13
N ILE A 77 10.22 6.79 -9.42
CA ILE A 77 11.08 7.73 -10.16
C ILE A 77 11.46 7.03 -11.45
N PHE A 78 11.37 7.73 -12.58
CA PHE A 78 11.75 7.16 -13.86
C PHE A 78 12.40 8.18 -14.78
N ASP A 79 13.19 7.64 -15.71
CA ASP A 79 13.77 8.35 -16.83
C ASP A 79 13.47 7.59 -18.13
N GLU A 80 14.13 7.97 -19.22
CA GLU A 80 13.91 7.33 -20.52
C GLU A 80 14.37 5.87 -20.59
N HIS A 81 15.20 5.42 -19.65
CA HIS A 81 15.88 4.12 -19.67
C HIS A 81 15.38 3.17 -18.58
N SER A 82 14.98 3.69 -17.43
CA SER A 82 14.67 2.90 -16.23
C SER A 82 13.59 3.51 -15.34
N ILE A 83 13.04 2.65 -14.48
CA ILE A 83 12.11 2.98 -13.41
C ILE A 83 12.65 2.44 -12.07
N SER A 84 12.44 3.20 -11.00
CA SER A 84 12.87 2.88 -9.64
C SER A 84 11.75 3.16 -8.64
N ASP A 85 11.63 2.29 -7.63
CA ASP A 85 10.79 2.53 -6.44
C ASP A 85 11.59 3.16 -5.27
N GLY A 86 12.85 3.50 -5.51
CA GLY A 86 13.82 3.98 -4.52
C GLY A 86 14.61 2.88 -3.81
N ILE A 87 14.26 1.60 -3.99
CA ILE A 87 14.98 0.43 -3.47
C ILE A 87 15.60 -0.37 -4.62
N ARG A 88 14.79 -0.66 -5.63
CA ARG A 88 15.18 -1.41 -6.83
C ARG A 88 14.97 -0.52 -8.06
N THR A 89 15.93 -0.59 -8.98
CA THR A 89 15.87 0.08 -10.28
C THR A 89 15.87 -0.98 -11.37
N VAL A 90 14.95 -0.86 -12.32
CA VAL A 90 14.74 -1.82 -13.41
C VAL A 90 14.69 -1.08 -14.74
N PRO A 91 15.43 -1.53 -15.78
CA PRO A 91 15.35 -0.93 -17.10
C PRO A 91 13.99 -1.22 -17.75
N TRP A 92 13.44 -0.26 -18.49
CA TRP A 92 12.14 -0.42 -19.16
C TRP A 92 12.11 -1.61 -20.11
N SER A 93 13.23 -1.91 -20.76
CA SER A 93 13.39 -3.05 -21.67
C SER A 93 13.24 -4.42 -20.99
N ALA A 94 13.43 -4.49 -19.68
CA ALA A 94 13.26 -5.74 -18.92
C ALA A 94 11.81 -5.97 -18.46
N ILE A 95 10.93 -4.96 -18.57
CA ILE A 95 9.55 -5.04 -18.09
C ILE A 95 8.64 -5.46 -19.24
N THR A 96 7.96 -6.59 -19.09
CA THR A 96 7.02 -7.11 -20.09
C THR A 96 5.62 -6.54 -19.89
N LYS A 97 5.14 -6.51 -18.64
CA LYS A 97 3.80 -6.01 -18.30
C LYS A 97 3.74 -5.54 -16.84
N VAL A 98 2.72 -4.72 -16.57
CA VAL A 98 2.36 -4.32 -15.20
C VAL A 98 0.92 -4.69 -14.91
N GLU A 99 0.72 -5.35 -13.78
CA GLU A 99 -0.57 -5.73 -13.21
C GLU A 99 -0.79 -4.99 -11.89
N PHE A 100 -2.06 -4.84 -11.53
CA PHE A 100 -2.46 -4.25 -10.27
C PHE A 100 -3.20 -5.32 -9.46
N GLU A 101 -2.71 -5.59 -8.25
CA GLU A 101 -3.44 -6.36 -7.26
C GLU A 101 -4.08 -5.39 -6.26
N GLY A 102 -5.41 -5.48 -6.13
CA GLY A 102 -6.17 -4.74 -5.12
C GLY A 102 -5.92 -5.25 -3.71
N ALA A 103 -6.49 -4.52 -2.75
CA ALA A 103 -6.58 -4.95 -1.37
C ALA A 103 -7.22 -6.33 -1.28
N SER A 104 -6.53 -7.30 -0.69
CA SER A 104 -7.07 -8.64 -0.47
C SER A 104 -6.67 -9.18 0.89
N ILE A 105 -7.53 -10.00 1.47
CA ILE A 105 -7.23 -10.72 2.72
C ILE A 105 -6.70 -12.09 2.32
N ARG A 106 -5.43 -12.38 2.63
CA ARG A 106 -4.85 -13.72 2.45
C ARG A 106 -5.33 -14.67 3.56
N LYS A 107 -5.10 -15.98 3.37
CA LYS A 107 -5.24 -16.98 4.46
C LYS A 107 -4.54 -16.45 5.72
N TRP A 108 -5.19 -16.57 6.88
CA TRP A 108 -4.77 -16.03 8.18
C TRP A 108 -4.99 -14.51 8.43
N LEU A 109 -5.99 -13.89 7.80
CA LEU A 109 -6.40 -12.50 8.10
C LEU A 109 -5.29 -11.45 7.91
N ARG A 110 -4.18 -11.79 7.24
CA ARG A 110 -3.13 -10.81 6.94
C ARG A 110 -3.59 -9.91 5.79
N PRO A 111 -3.65 -8.59 6.01
CA PRO A 111 -3.99 -7.67 4.93
C PRO A 111 -2.87 -7.68 3.90
N ARG A 112 -3.20 -7.94 2.63
CA ARG A 112 -2.32 -7.63 1.50
C ARG A 112 -2.63 -6.22 1.04
N PHE A 113 -1.62 -5.38 1.09
CA PHE A 113 -1.67 -4.00 0.65
C PHE A 113 -1.76 -3.95 -0.89
N PRO A 114 -2.53 -3.01 -1.48
CA PRO A 114 -2.62 -2.89 -2.93
C PRO A 114 -1.23 -2.65 -3.51
N ALA A 115 -0.88 -3.34 -4.59
CA ALA A 115 0.47 -3.34 -5.13
C ALA A 115 0.47 -3.33 -6.66
N PHE A 116 1.52 -2.73 -7.23
CA PHE A 116 1.86 -2.91 -8.64
C PHE A 116 2.80 -4.10 -8.78
N ILE A 117 2.46 -5.02 -9.68
CA ILE A 117 3.28 -6.20 -9.98
C ILE A 117 3.83 -6.03 -11.38
N PHE A 118 5.14 -5.81 -11.47
CA PHE A 118 5.88 -5.79 -12.72
C PHE A 118 6.37 -7.20 -13.03
N HIS A 119 6.02 -7.69 -14.22
CA HIS A 119 6.52 -8.95 -14.75
C HIS A 119 7.72 -8.66 -15.64
N LEU A 120 8.83 -9.32 -15.35
CA LEU A 120 10.09 -9.12 -16.03
C LEU A 120 10.34 -10.23 -17.06
N ASN A 121 11.18 -9.93 -18.05
CA ASN A 121 11.49 -10.86 -19.14
C ASN A 121 12.20 -12.14 -18.67
N ASP A 122 12.81 -12.12 -17.48
CA ASP A 122 13.45 -13.27 -16.82
C ASP A 122 12.44 -14.16 -16.04
N HIS A 123 11.14 -13.94 -16.24
CA HIS A 123 10.04 -14.56 -15.51
C HIS A 123 9.97 -14.21 -14.01
N SER A 124 10.82 -13.30 -13.53
CA SER A 124 10.72 -12.79 -12.17
C SER A 124 9.65 -11.70 -12.04
N THR A 125 9.15 -11.50 -10.83
CA THR A 125 8.21 -10.44 -10.51
C THR A 125 8.85 -9.43 -9.57
N TRP A 126 8.51 -8.16 -9.79
CA TRP A 126 8.85 -7.06 -8.89
C TRP A 126 7.55 -6.45 -8.38
N GLU A 127 7.27 -6.67 -7.10
CA GLU A 127 6.08 -6.15 -6.42
C GLU A 127 6.43 -4.85 -5.70
N VAL A 128 5.71 -3.79 -6.02
CA VAL A 128 5.83 -2.48 -5.36
C VAL A 128 4.53 -2.16 -4.67
N SER A 129 4.54 -2.26 -3.34
CA SER A 129 3.36 -1.95 -2.56
C SER A 129 3.03 -0.46 -2.59
N THR A 130 1.76 -0.17 -2.81
CA THR A 130 1.20 1.17 -2.75
C THR A 130 0.71 1.53 -1.36
N ASP A 131 0.78 0.61 -0.38
CA ASP A 131 0.56 0.90 1.05
C ASP A 131 -0.75 1.65 1.37
N TYR A 132 -1.78 1.50 0.52
CA TYR A 132 -3.02 2.31 0.53
C TYR A 132 -2.82 3.83 0.43
N VAL A 133 -1.65 4.32 0.02
CA VAL A 133 -1.41 5.77 -0.13
C VAL A 133 -2.07 6.38 -1.37
N LEU A 134 -2.54 5.54 -2.30
CA LEU A 134 -3.30 5.94 -3.48
C LEU A 134 -4.76 5.53 -3.29
N ASN A 135 -5.70 6.37 -3.74
CA ASN A 135 -7.10 5.97 -3.89
C ASN A 135 -7.33 5.19 -5.21
N ASP A 136 -8.50 4.60 -5.40
CA ASP A 136 -8.79 3.77 -6.58
C ASP A 136 -8.64 4.53 -7.91
N VAL A 137 -8.95 5.83 -7.92
CA VAL A 137 -8.80 6.68 -9.11
C VAL A 137 -7.32 6.92 -9.42
N GLU A 138 -6.54 7.29 -8.41
CA GLU A 138 -5.09 7.51 -8.51
C GLU A 138 -4.36 6.21 -8.87
N LEU A 139 -4.78 5.07 -8.34
CA LEU A 139 -4.28 3.74 -8.69
C LEU A 139 -4.53 3.43 -10.16
N ASN A 140 -5.75 3.64 -10.64
CA ASN A 140 -6.10 3.42 -12.04
C ASN A 140 -5.36 4.37 -12.98
N GLN A 141 -5.19 5.64 -12.59
CA GLN A 141 -4.43 6.62 -13.35
C GLN A 141 -2.94 6.24 -13.41
N ALA A 142 -2.33 5.92 -12.28
CA ALA A 142 -0.94 5.47 -12.21
C ALA A 142 -0.73 4.17 -13.01
N GLY A 143 -1.66 3.21 -12.92
CA GLY A 143 -1.61 1.97 -13.69
C GLY A 143 -1.71 2.21 -15.20
N LYS A 144 -2.58 3.12 -15.65
CA LYS A 144 -2.66 3.53 -17.06
C LYS A 144 -1.37 4.21 -17.52
N GLN A 145 -0.83 5.12 -16.71
CA GLN A 145 0.42 5.82 -17.00
C GLN A 145 1.59 4.83 -17.12
N LEU A 146 1.74 3.89 -16.19
CA LEU A 146 2.78 2.87 -16.24
C LEU A 146 2.67 1.98 -17.48
N ARG A 147 1.45 1.55 -17.86
CA ARG A 147 1.23 0.78 -19.10
C ARG A 147 1.65 1.56 -20.35
N THR A 148 1.35 2.86 -20.40
CA THR A 148 1.77 3.73 -21.49
C THR A 148 3.30 3.85 -21.55
N LEU A 149 3.96 4.07 -20.41
CA LEU A 149 5.42 4.18 -20.33
C LEU A 149 6.11 2.87 -20.75
N ILE A 150 5.61 1.72 -20.30
CA ILE A 150 6.13 0.40 -20.72
C ILE A 150 5.98 0.22 -22.24
N ASN A 151 4.86 0.63 -22.82
CA ASN A 151 4.66 0.54 -24.27
C ASN A 151 5.58 1.47 -25.07
N GLN A 152 5.91 2.64 -24.51
CA GLN A 152 6.77 3.65 -25.14
C GLN A 152 8.26 3.29 -25.05
N HIS A 153 8.70 2.83 -23.88
CA HIS A 153 10.13 2.61 -23.57
C HIS A 153 10.55 1.14 -23.57
N GLY A 154 9.61 0.20 -23.42
CA GLY A 154 9.90 -1.24 -23.34
C GLY A 154 10.06 -1.95 -24.69
N LYS A 155 9.66 -1.33 -25.80
CA LYS A 155 9.83 -1.92 -27.13
C LYS A 155 11.23 -1.58 -27.68
N PRO A 156 12.00 -2.57 -28.17
CA PRO A 156 13.21 -2.25 -28.91
C PRO A 156 12.84 -1.37 -30.11
N LYS A 157 13.51 -0.22 -30.28
CA LYS A 157 13.42 0.57 -31.51
C LYS A 157 13.73 -0.39 -32.65
N LYS A 158 12.72 -0.79 -33.44
CA LYS A 158 12.94 -1.51 -34.70
C LYS A 158 13.90 -0.64 -35.51
N LYS A 159 15.15 -1.09 -35.64
CA LYS A 159 16.05 -0.56 -36.66
C LYS A 159 15.33 -0.81 -37.99
N ARG A 160 14.79 0.26 -38.58
CA ARG A 160 14.44 0.24 -40.01
C ARG A 160 15.78 0.11 -40.73
N SER A 161 16.08 -1.11 -41.17
CA SER A 161 17.04 -1.36 -42.23
C SER A 161 16.39 -1.02 -43.57
#